data_AF-D0PQC2-F1
#
_entry.id   AF-D0PQC2-F1
#
_cell.length_a   1.000
_cell.length_b   1.000
_cell.length_c   1.000
_cell.angle_alpha   90.00
_cell.angle_beta   90.00
_cell.angle_gamma   90.00
#
_symmetry.space_group_name_H-M   'P 1'
#
loop_
_entity.id
_entity.type
_entity.pdbx_description
1 polymer ?
#
loop_
_entity_poly.entity_id
_entity_poly.type
_entity_poly.pdbx_seq_one_letter_code
_entity_poly.pdbx_strand_id
1 'polypeptide(L)' 'MAKISSALYDYQSNKKLFYVPILTSPTTGGVTASFGMLGDIIIAEPNAYIAFAGKR' A
#
# COMPACT_ATOMS: atom_id res chain seq x y z
N MET A 1 9.60 -4.01 -5.58
CA MET A 1 8.48 -3.08 -5.35
C MET A 1 8.36 -1.95 -6.36
N ALA A 2 9.47 -1.39 -6.87
CA ALA A 2 9.43 -0.32 -7.89
C ALA A 2 8.51 -0.60 -9.09
N LYS A 3 8.47 -1.84 -9.61
CA LYS A 3 7.59 -2.23 -10.72
C LYS A 3 6.10 -1.97 -10.44
N ILE A 4 5.63 -2.36 -9.26
CA ILE A 4 4.21 -2.25 -8.90
C ILE A 4 3.86 -0.79 -8.59
N SER A 5 4.74 -0.07 -7.89
CA SER A 5 4.58 1.37 -7.66
C SER A 5 4.52 2.18 -8.98
N SER A 6 5.34 1.82 -9.97
CA SER A 6 5.30 2.46 -11.29
C SER A 6 3.98 2.21 -12.01
N ALA A 7 3.49 0.97 -12.03
CA ALA A 7 2.19 0.64 -12.63
C ALA A 7 1.03 1.35 -11.92
N LEU A 8 1.10 1.48 -10.59
CA LEU A 8 0.11 2.21 -9.80
C LEU A 8 0.15 3.71 -10.10
N TYR A 9 1.34 4.29 -10.26
CA TYR A 9 1.49 5.69 -10.65
C TYR A 9 0.83 5.96 -12.00
N ASP A 10 0.99 5.08 -12.99
CA ASP A 10 0.30 5.21 -14.29
C ASP A 10 -1.22 5.07 -14.15
N TYR A 11 -1.69 4.18 -13.27
CA TYR A 11 -3.11 3.98 -12.99
C TYR A 11 -3.76 5.23 -12.40
N GLN A 12 -3.10 5.89 -11.44
CA GLN A 12 -3.60 7.11 -10.81
C GLN A 12 -3.39 8.35 -11.69
N SER A 13 -2.21 8.53 -12.27
CA SER A 13 -1.85 9.77 -12.99
C SER A 13 -2.41 9.80 -14.41
N ASN A 14 -2.20 8.73 -15.19
CA ASN A 14 -2.60 8.72 -16.61
C ASN A 14 -4.07 8.33 -16.77
N LYS A 15 -4.56 7.37 -15.97
CA LYS A 15 -5.94 6.89 -16.08
C LYS A 15 -6.90 7.58 -15.11
N LYS A 16 -6.41 8.32 -14.11
CA LYS A 16 -7.22 9.01 -13.09
C LYS A 16 -8.20 8.08 -12.38
N LEU A 17 -7.76 6.83 -12.16
CA LEU A 17 -8.56 5.81 -11.51
C LEU A 17 -8.22 5.74 -10.02
N PHE A 18 -9.25 5.44 -9.24
CA PHE A 18 -9.18 5.46 -7.78
C PHE A 18 -8.65 4.14 -7.23
N TYR A 19 -7.70 4.21 -6.29
CA TYR A 19 -7.07 3.05 -5.69
C TYR A 19 -7.19 3.05 -4.16
N VAL A 20 -7.75 1.97 -3.62
CA VAL A 20 -7.95 1.77 -2.18
C VAL A 20 -7.29 0.47 -1.75
N PRO A 21 -6.08 0.52 -1.16
CA PRO A 21 -5.51 -0.64 -0.48
C PRO A 21 -6.25 -0.90 0.84
N ILE A 22 -6.58 -2.18 1.05
CA ILE A 22 -7.09 -2.69 2.32
C ILE A 22 -5.93 -3.44 3.00
N LEU A 23 -5.41 -2.87 4.08
CA LEU A 23 -4.29 -3.39 4.84
C LEU A 23 -4.79 -4.31 5.95
N THR A 24 -4.40 -5.57 5.87
CA THR A 24 -4.76 -6.60 6.84
C THR A 24 -3.54 -6.98 7.69
N SER A 25 -3.78 -7.61 8.84
CA SER A 25 -2.69 -8.00 9.75
C SER A 25 -2.01 -9.30 9.29
N PRO A 26 -0.65 -9.36 9.21
CA PRO A 26 0.32 -8.28 9.28
C PRO A 26 0.69 -7.74 7.88
N THR A 27 0.77 -6.42 7.73
CA THR A 27 1.34 -5.77 6.53
C THR A 27 2.66 -5.11 6.91
N THR A 28 3.79 -5.70 6.55
CA THR A 28 5.12 -5.14 6.88
C THR A 28 6.09 -5.09 5.71
N GLY A 29 7.23 -4.42 5.89
CA GLY A 29 8.32 -4.46 4.92
C GLY A 29 8.00 -3.76 3.60
N GLY A 30 8.41 -4.38 2.50
CA GLY A 30 8.31 -3.81 1.16
C GLY A 30 6.88 -3.44 0.74
N VAL A 31 5.85 -4.13 1.25
CA VAL A 31 4.45 -3.83 0.90
C VAL A 31 4.04 -2.47 1.46
N THR A 32 4.34 -2.22 2.74
CA THR A 32 4.14 -0.89 3.36
C THR A 32 4.99 0.19 2.71
N ALA A 33 6.19 -0.16 2.22
CA ALA A 33 7.08 0.78 1.53
C ALA A 33 6.72 1.04 0.06
N SER A 34 5.58 0.54 -0.41
CA SER A 34 5.20 0.62 -1.82
C SER A 34 3.69 0.75 -1.98
N PHE A 35 3.07 -0.11 -2.81
CA PHE A 35 1.67 -0.01 -3.20
C PHE A 35 0.71 -0.03 -1.99
N GLY A 36 1.08 -0.65 -0.87
CA GLY A 36 0.23 -0.64 0.32
C GLY A 36 -0.01 0.75 0.91
N MET A 37 0.91 1.70 0.68
CA MET A 37 0.82 3.07 1.22
C MET A 37 0.66 4.16 0.15
N LEU A 38 0.55 3.77 -1.13
CA LEU A 38 0.35 4.67 -2.28
C LEU A 38 -1.14 4.75 -2.69
N GLY A 39 -2.04 4.31 -1.81
CA GLY A 39 -3.49 4.45 -1.96
C GLY A 39 -3.98 5.88 -1.89
N ASP A 40 -5.05 6.19 -2.61
CA ASP A 40 -5.79 7.46 -2.45
C ASP A 40 -6.49 7.49 -1.08
N ILE A 41 -7.05 6.35 -0.68
CA ILE A 41 -7.58 6.10 0.67
C ILE A 41 -7.06 4.76 1.14
N ILE A 42 -6.46 4.72 2.33
CA ILE A 42 -5.93 3.50 2.93
C ILE A 42 -6.90 3.05 4.02
N ILE A 43 -7.41 1.83 3.90
CA ILE A 43 -8.27 1.22 4.92
C ILE A 43 -7.47 0.13 5.61
N ALA A 44 -7.53 0.07 6.93
CA ALA A 44 -6.90 -0.99 7.70
C ALA A 44 -7.93 -1.73 8.56
N GLU A 45 -7.75 -3.03 8.72
CA GLU A 45 -8.54 -3.79 9.69
C GLU A 45 -8.22 -3.33 11.14
N PRO A 46 -9.19 -3.42 12.07
CA PRO A 46 -8.94 -3.16 13.48
C PRO A 46 -7.80 -4.05 14.00
N ASN A 47 -6.86 -3.45 14.76
CA ASN A 47 -5.67 -4.12 15.29
C ASN A 47 -4.70 -4.68 14.23
N ALA A 48 -4.79 -4.22 12.97
CA ALA A 48 -3.82 -4.63 11.94
C ALA A 48 -2.39 -4.19 12.29
N TYR A 49 -1.45 -5.14 12.23
CA TYR A 49 -0.05 -4.85 12.45
C TYR A 49 0.59 -4.32 11.16
N ILE A 50 0.79 -3.01 11.09
CA ILE A 50 1.34 -2.31 9.92
C ILE A 50 2.66 -1.64 10.30
N ALA A 51 3.78 -2.04 9.68
CA ALA A 51 5.10 -1.50 10.01
C ALA A 51 6.12 -1.66 8.87
N PHE A 52 6.99 -0.66 8.65
CA PHE A 52 8.07 -0.82 7.68
C PHE A 52 9.07 -1.91 8.08
N ALA A 53 9.54 -1.88 9.33
CA ALA A 53 10.36 -2.94 9.89
C ALA A 53 9.59 -3.62 11.04
N GLY A 54 9.61 -4.95 11.07
CA GLY A 54 8.95 -5.72 12.13
C GLY A 54 9.63 -5.54 13.48
N LYS A 55 8.85 -5.72 14.55
CA LYS A 55 9.34 -5.82 15.93
C LYS A 55 10.09 -7.16 16.05
N ARG A 56 11.39 -7.12 16.35
CA ARG A 56 12.21 -8.31 16.62
C ARG A 56 11.86 -8.90 17.98
#